data_AF-A0A9W7UFJ9-F1
#
_entry.id   AF-A0A9W7UFJ9-F1
#
_cell.length_a   1.000
_cell.length_b   1.000
_cell.length_c   1.000
_cell.angle_alpha   90.00
_cell.angle_beta   90.00
_cell.angle_gamma   90.00
#
_symmetry.space_group_name_H-M   'P 1'
#
loop_
_entity.id
_entity.type
_entity.pdbx_description
1 polymer ?
#
loop_
_entity_poly.entity_id
_entity_poly.type
_entity_poly.pdbx_seq_one_letter_code
_entity_poly.pdbx_strand_id
1 'polypeptide(L)'
;MKITKLSEKLLKYMVTEYKNHGTDMFSFETFKELYQNETDDFISKALYRLRDEDLVSVYAADNVAYNTVLLPQGIAYCEENNFLKTGYKFAKEARSWLS
;
A
#
# COMPACT_ATOMS: atom_id res chain seq x y z
N MET A 1 7.88 -11.83 5.65
CA MET A 1 7.22 -10.75 6.44
C MET A 1 5.78 -11.17 6.82
N LYS A 2 5.00 -10.47 7.68
CA LYS A 2 3.54 -10.76 7.81
C LYS A 2 2.80 -10.17 6.59
N ILE A 3 1.76 -10.85 6.10
CA ILE A 3 1.03 -10.42 4.89
C ILE A 3 0.46 -9.01 5.00
N THR A 4 -0.13 -8.65 6.15
CA THR A 4 -0.67 -7.31 6.41
C THR A 4 0.40 -6.23 6.29
N LYS A 5 1.60 -6.49 6.82
CA LYS A 5 2.73 -5.57 6.74
C LYS A 5 3.25 -5.42 5.30
N LEU A 6 3.20 -6.48 4.49
CA LEU A 6 3.56 -6.40 3.06
C LEU A 6 2.51 -5.58 2.30
N SER A 7 1.21 -5.87 2.47
CA SER A 7 0.12 -5.12 1.85
C SER A 7 0.20 -3.62 2.17
N GLU A 8 0.39 -3.25 3.43
CA GLU A 8 0.55 -1.84 3.83
C GLU A 8 1.72 -1.16 3.13
N LYS A 9 2.86 -1.85 3.00
CA LYS A 9 4.03 -1.29 2.34
C LYS A 9 3.85 -1.17 0.83
N LEU A 10 3.21 -2.15 0.19
CA LEU A 10 2.88 -2.11 -1.24
C LEU A 10 1.93 -0.94 -1.53
N LEU A 11 0.87 -0.79 -0.74
CA LEU A 11 -0.07 0.33 -0.88
C LEU A 11 0.64 1.67 -0.70
N LYS A 12 1.47 1.80 0.35
CA LYS A 12 2.25 3.02 0.59
C LYS A 12 3.17 3.34 -0.58
N TYR A 13 3.86 2.36 -1.15
CA TYR A 13 4.70 2.53 -2.32
C TYR A 13 3.88 3.06 -3.51
N MET A 14 2.77 2.41 -3.84
CA MET A 14 1.90 2.84 -4.95
C MET A 14 1.40 4.28 -4.78
N VAL A 15 0.96 4.66 -3.57
CA VAL A 15 0.51 6.02 -3.27
C VAL A 15 1.66 7.03 -3.36
N THR A 16 2.87 6.66 -2.94
CA THR A 16 4.05 7.52 -3.09
C THR A 16 4.41 7.75 -4.55
N GLU A 17 4.44 6.70 -5.37
CA GLU A 17 4.73 6.80 -6.80
C GLU A 17 3.66 7.62 -7.53
N TYR A 18 2.38 7.42 -7.20
CA TYR A 18 1.29 8.24 -7.71
C TYR A 18 1.49 9.73 -7.39
N LYS A 19 1.83 10.06 -6.14
CA LYS A 19 2.04 11.47 -5.74
C LYS A 19 3.24 12.12 -6.39
N ASN A 20 4.31 11.36 -6.63
CA ASN A 20 5.55 11.89 -7.19
C ASN A 20 5.52 11.97 -8.72
N HIS A 21 4.85 11.02 -9.37
CA HIS A 21 4.98 10.78 -10.82
C HIS A 21 3.64 10.69 -11.56
N GLY A 22 2.50 10.64 -10.86
CA GLY A 22 1.19 10.48 -11.47
C GLY A 22 0.87 9.05 -11.94
N THR A 23 1.73 8.09 -11.61
CA THR A 23 1.56 6.67 -11.99
C THR A 23 0.55 5.99 -11.08
N ASP A 24 -0.47 5.37 -11.65
CA ASP A 24 -1.50 4.60 -10.93
C ASP A 24 -1.50 3.10 -11.29
N MET A 25 -0.82 2.69 -12.37
CA MET A 25 -0.68 1.30 -12.78
C MET A 25 0.74 0.76 -12.55
N PHE A 26 0.83 -0.43 -11.97
CA PHE A 26 2.07 -1.06 -11.57
C PHE A 26 2.14 -2.50 -12.05
N SER A 27 3.24 -2.86 -12.70
CA SER A 27 3.50 -4.24 -13.11
C SER A 27 3.91 -5.10 -11.92
N PHE A 28 3.71 -6.42 -12.04
CA PHE A 28 4.16 -7.35 -11.01
C PHE A 28 5.68 -7.31 -10.78
N GLU A 29 6.46 -7.15 -11.86
CA GLU A 29 7.92 -7.08 -11.79
C GLU A 29 8.40 -5.93 -10.90
N THR A 30 7.71 -4.79 -10.92
CA THR A 30 7.98 -3.66 -10.01
C THR A 30 7.94 -4.09 -8.54
N PHE A 31 6.96 -4.91 -8.16
CA PHE A 31 6.85 -5.39 -6.78
C PHE A 31 7.89 -6.47 -6.45
N LYS A 32 8.23 -7.31 -7.43
CA LYS A 32 9.26 -8.35 -7.30
C LYS A 32 10.65 -7.74 -7.11
N GLU A 33 10.96 -6.66 -7.82
CA GLU A 33 12.20 -5.89 -7.64
C GLU A 33 12.30 -5.24 -6.26
N LEU A 34 11.18 -4.75 -5.71
CA LEU A 34 11.13 -4.16 -4.37
C LEU A 34 11.26 -5.21 -3.25
N TYR A 35 10.76 -6.43 -3.49
CA TYR A 35 10.66 -7.50 -2.49
C TYR A 35 11.26 -8.81 -2.99
N GLN A 36 12.52 -8.77 -3.43
CA GLN A 36 13.24 -9.90 -4.06
C GLN A 36 13.31 -11.17 -3.20
N ASN A 37 13.17 -11.04 -1.87
CA ASN A 37 13.22 -12.15 -0.93
C ASN A 37 11.84 -12.78 -0.65
N GLU A 38 10.75 -12.19 -1.16
CA GLU A 38 9.39 -12.69 -1.00
C GLU A 38 8.97 -13.45 -2.27
N THR A 39 8.13 -14.47 -2.12
CA THR A 39 7.68 -15.29 -3.26
C THR A 39 6.58 -14.63 -4.07
N ASP A 40 6.44 -15.02 -5.33
CA ASP A 40 5.43 -14.45 -6.22
C ASP A 40 4.00 -14.63 -5.68
N ASP A 41 3.72 -15.80 -5.10
CA ASP A 41 2.45 -16.10 -4.42
C ASP A 41 2.22 -15.19 -3.21
N PHE A 42 3.26 -14.91 -2.42
CA PHE A 42 3.13 -14.08 -1.23
C PHE A 42 2.88 -12.60 -1.58
N ILE A 43 3.57 -12.08 -2.59
CA ILE A 43 3.32 -10.74 -3.14
C ILE A 43 1.91 -10.67 -3.73
N SER A 44 1.50 -11.65 -4.53
CA SER A 44 0.17 -11.70 -5.13
C SER A 44 -0.94 -11.73 -4.07
N LYS A 45 -0.81 -12.56 -3.03
CA LYS A 45 -1.75 -12.59 -1.90
C LYS A 45 -1.82 -11.26 -1.16
N ALA A 46 -0.69 -10.56 -1.01
CA ALA A 46 -0.68 -9.24 -0.40
C ALA A 46 -1.41 -8.19 -1.27
N LEU A 47 -1.30 -8.27 -2.60
CA LEU A 47 -2.05 -7.42 -3.53
C LEU A 47 -3.54 -7.77 -3.56
N TYR A 48 -3.90 -9.06 -3.55
CA TYR A 48 -5.30 -9.49 -3.49
C TYR A 48 -5.98 -9.06 -2.20
N ARG A 49 -5.26 -9.05 -1.08
CA ARG A 49 -5.79 -8.48 0.16
C ARG A 49 -6.20 -7.01 -0.01
N LEU A 50 -5.37 -6.20 -0.66
CA LEU A 50 -5.70 -4.78 -0.92
C LEU A 50 -6.88 -4.65 -1.88
N ARG A 51 -7.00 -5.57 -2.86
CA ARG A 51 -8.14 -5.64 -3.77
C ARG A 51 -9.43 -5.97 -3.03
N ASP A 52 -9.39 -6.92 -2.12
CA ASP A 52 -10.56 -7.34 -1.33
C ASP A 52 -11.04 -6.23 -0.37
N GLU A 53 -10.19 -5.22 -0.12
CA GLU A 53 -10.50 -3.99 0.63
C GLU A 53 -10.87 -2.80 -0.30
N ASP A 54 -11.07 -3.04 -1.61
CA ASP A 54 -11.37 -2.04 -2.64
C ASP A 54 -10.32 -0.89 -2.75
N LEU A 55 -9.09 -1.13 -2.32
CA LEU A 55 -8.01 -0.13 -2.34
C LEU A 55 -7.25 -0.13 -3.67
N VAL A 56 -7.27 -1.27 -4.37
CA VAL A 56 -6.63 -1.47 -5.67
C VAL A 56 -7.48 -2.39 -6.55
N SER A 57 -7.29 -2.34 -7.86
CA SER A 57 -7.70 -3.40 -8.78
C SER A 57 -6.50 -4.26 -9.14
N VAL A 58 -6.66 -5.58 -9.23
CA VAL A 58 -5.58 -6.51 -9.60
C VAL A 58 -6.03 -7.36 -10.77
N TYR A 59 -5.33 -7.22 -11.89
CA TYR A 59 -5.41 -8.11 -13.04
C TYR A 59 -4.49 -9.30 -12.79
N ALA A 60 -5.03 -10.51 -12.84
CA ALA A 60 -4.31 -11.73 -12.52
C ALA A 60 -4.33 -12.73 -13.67
N ALA A 61 -3.27 -13.53 -13.78
CA ALA A 61 -3.18 -14.70 -14.64
C ALA A 61 -2.63 -15.87 -13.81
N ASP A 62 -3.23 -17.06 -13.91
CA ASP A 62 -2.80 -18.25 -13.16
C ASP A 62 -2.61 -18.03 -11.64
N ASN A 63 -3.51 -17.24 -11.03
CA ASN A 63 -3.46 -16.80 -9.64
C ASN A 63 -2.25 -15.93 -9.24
N VAL A 64 -1.44 -15.49 -10.20
CA VAL A 64 -0.37 -14.51 -9.99
C VAL A 64 -0.84 -13.14 -10.45
N ALA A 65 -0.58 -12.12 -9.65
CA ALA A 65 -0.88 -10.75 -10.04
C ALA A 65 -0.01 -10.36 -11.25
N TYR A 66 -0.59 -9.73 -12.26
CA TYR A 66 0.12 -9.27 -13.46
C TYR A 66 0.25 -7.75 -13.45
N ASN A 67 -0.87 -7.04 -13.32
CA ASN A 67 -0.92 -5.59 -13.18
C ASN A 67 -1.82 -5.22 -12.00
N THR A 68 -1.43 -4.20 -11.25
CA THR A 68 -2.22 -3.61 -10.17
C THR A 68 -2.47 -2.15 -10.47
N VAL A 69 -3.71 -1.71 -10.33
CA VAL A 69 -4.11 -0.30 -10.46
C VAL A 69 -4.52 0.23 -9.09
N LEU A 70 -3.87 1.30 -8.67
CA LEU A 70 -4.21 2.04 -7.46
C LEU A 70 -5.56 2.75 -7.65
N LEU A 71 -6.50 2.55 -6.72
CA LEU A 71 -7.80 3.20 -6.76
C LEU A 71 -7.80 4.49 -5.90
N PRO A 72 -8.70 5.45 -6.18
CA PRO A 72 -8.87 6.64 -5.34
C PRO A 72 -9.08 6.32 -3.86
N GLN A 73 -9.79 5.22 -3.56
CA GLN A 73 -10.01 4.71 -2.21
C GLN A 73 -8.68 4.33 -1.52
N GLY A 74 -7.74 3.71 -2.25
CA GLY A 74 -6.40 3.41 -1.73
C GLY A 74 -5.59 4.65 -1.39
N ILE A 75 -5.72 5.71 -2.21
CA ILE A 75 -5.09 7.01 -1.95
C ILE A 75 -5.67 7.64 -0.69
N ALA A 76 -7.00 7.77 -0.63
CA ALA A 76 -7.72 8.35 0.51
C ALA A 76 -7.41 7.57 1.80
N TYR A 77 -7.43 6.24 1.76
CA TYR A 77 -7.09 5.39 2.89
C TYR A 77 -5.68 5.68 3.43
N CYS A 78 -4.68 5.83 2.55
CA CYS A 78 -3.33 6.18 2.97
C CYS A 78 -3.23 7.60 3.54
N GLU A 79 -3.96 8.56 2.99
CA GLU A 79 -4.01 9.93 3.48
C GLU A 79 -4.65 10.02 4.86
N GLU A 80 -5.81 9.40 5.04
CA GLU A 80 -6.54 9.37 6.30
C GLU A 80 -5.79 8.60 7.39
N ASN A 81 -5.17 7.45 7.08
CA ASN A 81 -4.34 6.73 8.05
C ASN A 81 -3.07 7.49 8.42
N ASN A 82 -2.47 8.23 7.48
CA ASN A 82 -1.36 9.12 7.80
C ASN A 82 -1.83 10.35 8.59
N PHE A 83 -3.03 10.88 8.31
CA PHE A 83 -3.64 11.98 9.07
C PHE A 83 -3.99 11.56 10.49
N LEU A 84 -4.51 10.36 10.71
CA LEU A 84 -4.78 9.81 12.05
C LEU A 84 -3.47 9.59 12.83
N LYS A 85 -2.41 9.08 12.19
CA LYS A 85 -1.09 8.96 12.82
C LYS A 85 -0.45 10.31 13.11
N THR A 86 -0.62 11.28 12.22
CA THR A 86 -0.11 12.65 12.38
C THR A 86 -0.87 13.39 13.47
N GLY A 87 -2.21 13.29 13.49
CA GLY A 87 -3.07 13.84 14.54
C GLY A 87 -2.80 13.24 15.92
N TYR A 88 -2.58 11.92 16.01
CA TYR A 88 -2.14 11.28 17.26
C TYR A 88 -0.77 11.76 17.71
N LYS A 89 0.17 11.97 16.78
CA LYS A 89 1.51 12.47 17.08
C LYS A 89 1.44 13.90 17.62
N PHE A 90 0.67 14.78 16.99
CA PHE A 90 0.43 16.15 17.48
C PHE A 90 -0.29 16.17 18.84
N ALA A 91 -1.32 15.35 19.04
CA ALA A 91 -2.03 15.29 20.33
C ALA A 91 -1.16 14.72 21.47
N LYS A 92 -0.19 13.86 21.15
CA LYS A 92 0.78 13.32 22.10
C LYS A 92 1.88 14.36 22.41
N GLU A 93 2.37 15.08 21.41
CA GLU A 93 3.34 16.17 21.58
C GLU A 93 2.74 17.32 22.40
N ALA A 94 1.50 17.74 22.10
CA ALA A 94 0.79 18.79 22.86
C ALA A 94 0.56 18.41 24.33
N ARG A 95 0.29 17.13 24.63
CA ARG A 95 0.19 16.65 26.02
C ARG A 95 1.52 16.67 26.76
N SER A 96 2.64 16.40 26.08
CA SER A 96 3.97 16.46 26.70
C SER A 96 4.45 17.89 26.99
N TRP A 97 3.87 18.90 26.35
CA TRP A 97 4.17 20.31 26.64
C TRP A 97 3.31 20.89 27.78
N LEU A 98 2.26 20.18 28.19
CA LEU A 98 1.35 20.56 29.27
C LEU A 98 1.60 19.78 30.57
N SER A 99 2.65 18.93 30.63
CA SER A 99 3.14 18.23 31.82
C SER A 99 4.52 18.74 32.20
#